data_AF-A0AAD6NKB4-F1
#
_entry.id   AF-A0AAD6NKB4-F1
#
_cell.length_a   1.000
_cell.length_b   1.000
_cell.length_c   1.000
_cell.angle_alpha   90.00
_cell.angle_beta   90.00
_cell.angle_gamma   90.00
#
_symmetry.space_group_name_H-M   'P 1'
#
loop_
_entity.id
_entity.type
_entity.pdbx_description
1 polymer ?
#
loop_
_entity_poly.entity_id
_entity_poly.type
_entity_poly.pdbx_seq_one_letter_code
_entity_poly.pdbx_strand_id
1 'polypeptide(L)'
;MSVQRFSFNVHGVVQGVFFRKYAQQSADSLSLSGFVRNTNSGSVAGEAEGSAENLEKFKQMLQEGSPQSTVEKVEWQEIEKRKEGEGQGYGGAKSAEAFSITRGRH
;
A
#
# COMPACT_ATOMS: atom_id res chain seq x y z
N MET A 1 3.93 -7.27 20.34
CA MET A 1 3.97 -7.38 18.87
C MET A 1 4.50 -6.07 18.30
N SER A 2 5.55 -6.12 17.49
CA SER A 2 6.13 -4.95 16.84
C SER A 2 5.33 -4.59 15.60
N VAL A 3 4.72 -3.41 15.61
CA VAL A 3 4.15 -2.81 14.40
C VAL A 3 5.29 -2.31 13.52
N GLN A 4 5.25 -2.60 12.22
CA GLN A 4 6.14 -2.04 11.21
C GLN A 4 5.32 -1.26 10.19
N ARG A 5 6.00 -0.39 9.44
CA ARG A 5 5.44 0.37 8.34
C ARG A 5 6.37 0.28 7.14
N PHE A 6 5.82 0.13 5.96
CA PHE A 6 6.57 0.23 4.72
C PHE A 6 5.78 0.96 3.65
N SER A 7 6.49 1.64 2.75
CA SER A 7 5.96 1.99 1.44
C SER A 7 6.29 0.93 0.41
N PHE A 8 5.43 0.82 -0.58
CA PHE A 8 5.62 -0.04 -1.72
C PHE A 8 5.32 0.69 -3.02
N ASN A 9 6.06 0.37 -4.08
CA ASN A 9 5.82 0.87 -5.42
C ASN A 9 5.85 -0.30 -6.40
N VAL A 10 4.69 -0.60 -6.97
CA VAL A 10 4.45 -1.71 -7.90
C VAL A 10 4.51 -1.18 -9.32
N HIS A 11 5.49 -1.63 -10.07
CA HIS A 11 5.67 -1.36 -11.49
C HIS A 11 5.15 -2.54 -12.31
N GLY A 12 4.57 -2.24 -13.46
CA GLY A 12 4.03 -3.22 -14.41
C GLY A 12 2.64 -2.82 -14.91
N VAL A 13 1.88 -3.82 -15.37
CA VAL A 13 0.51 -3.64 -15.87
C VAL A 13 -0.46 -3.67 -14.69
N VAL A 14 -0.51 -2.57 -13.94
CA VAL A 14 -1.29 -2.44 -12.68
C VAL A 14 -2.44 -1.43 -12.73
N GLN A 15 -2.58 -0.70 -13.85
CA GLN A 15 -3.70 0.20 -14.11
C GLN A 15 -4.76 -0.49 -14.99
N GLY A 16 -6.04 -0.27 -14.67
CA GLY A 16 -7.16 -0.88 -15.42
C GLY A 16 -7.49 -2.34 -15.04
N VAL A 17 -6.72 -2.96 -14.14
CA VAL A 17 -6.78 -4.41 -13.83
C VAL A 17 -7.34 -4.73 -12.43
N PHE A 18 -8.10 -3.79 -11.86
CA PHE A 18 -8.68 -3.89 -10.50
C PHE A 18 -7.67 -4.11 -9.35
N PHE A 19 -6.37 -3.90 -9.59
CA PHE A 19 -5.29 -4.10 -8.61
C PHE A 19 -5.55 -3.39 -7.27
N ARG A 20 -6.05 -2.15 -7.32
CA ARG A 20 -6.38 -1.37 -6.11
C ARG A 20 -7.42 -2.03 -5.22
N LYS A 21 -8.44 -2.67 -5.82
CA LYS A 21 -9.50 -3.38 -5.08
C LYS A 21 -8.94 -4.62 -4.43
N TYR A 22 -8.11 -5.37 -5.15
CA TYR A 22 -7.39 -6.53 -4.63
C TYR A 22 -6.50 -6.13 -3.43
N ALA A 23 -5.65 -5.12 -3.60
CA ALA A 23 -4.80 -4.61 -2.52
C ALA A 23 -5.61 -4.14 -1.30
N GLN A 24 -6.74 -3.46 -1.51
CA GLN A 24 -7.62 -3.06 -0.42
C GLN A 24 -8.22 -4.26 0.32
N GLN A 25 -8.73 -5.26 -0.39
CA GLN A 25 -9.31 -6.46 0.23
C GLN A 25 -8.27 -7.27 1.00
N SER A 26 -7.06 -7.40 0.45
CA SER A 26 -5.93 -8.05 1.12
C SER A 26 -5.54 -7.32 2.40
N ALA A 27 -5.46 -5.98 2.36
CA ALA A 27 -5.13 -5.18 3.53
C ALA A 27 -6.23 -5.26 4.61
N ASP A 28 -7.50 -5.21 4.21
CA ASP A 28 -8.66 -5.31 5.10
C ASP A 28 -8.72 -6.67 5.80
N SER A 29 -8.55 -7.77 5.04
CA SER A 29 -8.48 -9.14 5.56
C SER A 29 -7.35 -9.34 6.57
N LEU A 30 -6.24 -8.61 6.39
CA LEU A 30 -5.08 -8.64 7.28
C LEU A 30 -5.13 -7.56 8.37
N SER A 31 -6.21 -6.78 8.48
CA SER A 31 -6.33 -5.64 9.39
C SER A 31 -5.12 -4.69 9.34
N LEU A 32 -4.63 -4.43 8.12
CA LEU A 32 -3.55 -3.48 7.86
C LEU A 32 -4.11 -2.09 7.63
N SER A 33 -3.40 -1.08 8.13
CA SER A 33 -3.73 0.33 7.91
C SER A 33 -2.83 0.91 6.83
N GLY A 34 -3.31 1.88 6.04
CA GLY A 34 -2.50 2.45 4.98
C GLY A 34 -3.29 3.04 3.83
N PHE A 35 -2.63 3.19 2.68
CA PHE A 35 -3.29 3.65 1.47
C PHE A 35 -2.63 3.07 0.21
N VAL A 36 -3.40 3.06 -0.87
CA VAL A 36 -2.91 2.73 -2.21
C VAL A 36 -3.36 3.79 -3.21
N ARG A 37 -2.45 4.21 -4.09
CA ARG A 37 -2.70 5.21 -5.15
C ARG A 37 -2.01 4.82 -6.45
N ASN A 38 -2.58 5.26 -7.55
CA ASN A 38 -1.88 5.21 -8.84
C ASN A 38 -0.91 6.39 -8.92
N THR A 39 0.27 6.16 -9.49
CA THR A 39 1.22 7.21 -9.83
C THR A 39 0.99 7.67 -11.27
N ASN A 40 1.42 8.90 -11.59
CA ASN A 40 1.37 9.44 -12.95
C ASN A 40 2.25 8.64 -13.93
N SER A 41 3.21 7.86 -13.43
CA SER A 41 4.10 7.03 -14.24
C SER A 41 3.46 5.72 -14.72
N GLY A 42 2.21 5.42 -14.35
CA GLY A 42 1.58 4.14 -14.68
C GLY A 42 1.69 3.07 -13.58
N SER A 43 2.44 3.34 -12.51
CA SER A 43 2.68 2.41 -11.40
C SER A 43 1.63 2.58 -10.28
N VAL A 44 1.62 1.66 -9.32
CA VAL A 44 0.80 1.74 -8.10
C VAL A 44 1.70 1.87 -6.88
N ALA A 45 1.60 3.00 -6.18
CA ALA A 45 2.33 3.24 -4.96
C ALA A 45 1.39 3.25 -3.75
N GLY A 46 1.87 2.79 -2.61
CA GLY A 46 1.09 2.79 -1.38
C GLY A 46 1.95 2.63 -0.15
N GLU A 47 1.28 2.66 1.00
CA GLU A 47 1.88 2.43 2.30
C GLU A 47 1.02 1.45 3.08
N ALA A 48 1.66 0.57 3.84
CA ALA A 48 0.99 -0.37 4.73
C ALA A 48 1.69 -0.38 6.09
N GLU A 49 0.88 -0.42 7.14
CA GLU A 49 1.30 -0.48 8.54
C GLU A 49 0.51 -1.58 9.26
N GLY A 50 1.22 -2.37 10.05
CA GLY A 50 0.63 -3.44 10.85
C GLY A 50 1.67 -4.37 11.44
N SER A 51 1.24 -5.56 11.86
CA SER A 51 2.13 -6.60 12.38
C SER A 51 3.04 -7.17 11.29
N ALA A 52 4.29 -7.48 11.64
CA ALA A 52 5.27 -8.08 10.71
C ALA A 52 4.70 -9.27 9.91
N GLU A 53 4.00 -10.19 10.58
CA GLU A 53 3.39 -11.37 9.95
C GLU A 53 2.34 -11.01 8.88
N ASN A 54 1.50 -10.00 9.16
CA ASN A 54 0.48 -9.54 8.23
C ASN A 54 1.11 -8.79 7.06
N LEU A 55 2.14 -8.01 7.35
CA LEU A 55 2.93 -7.29 6.35
C LEU A 55 3.64 -8.23 5.38
N GLU A 56 4.19 -9.35 5.86
CA GLU A 56 4.76 -10.40 5.00
C GLU A 56 3.71 -11.05 4.09
N LYS A 57 2.52 -11.38 4.63
CA LYS A 57 1.40 -11.90 3.82
C LYS A 57 0.96 -10.88 2.77
N PHE A 58 0.90 -9.61 3.12
CA PHE A 58 0.56 -8.54 2.19
C PHE A 58 1.58 -8.39 1.07
N LYS A 59 2.88 -8.53 1.39
CA LYS A 59 3.96 -8.53 0.38
C LYS A 59 3.76 -9.65 -0.65
N GLN A 60 3.45 -10.86 -0.19
CA GLN A 60 3.17 -11.99 -1.07
C GLN A 60 1.94 -11.74 -1.95
N MET A 61 0.85 -11.23 -1.37
CA MET A 61 -0.36 -10.90 -2.13
C MET A 61 -0.09 -9.85 -3.21
N LEU A 62 0.67 -8.79 -2.89
CA LEU A 62 1.04 -7.76 -3.87
C LEU A 62 1.97 -8.29 -4.97
N GLN A 63 2.81 -9.28 -4.69
CA GLN A 63 3.65 -9.94 -5.69
C GLN A 63 2.84 -10.87 -6.61
N GLU A 64 1.86 -11.59 -6.06
CA GLU A 64 0.93 -12.41 -6.84
C GLU A 64 0.05 -11.52 -7.75
N GLY A 65 -0.41 -10.40 -7.21
CA GLY A 65 -1.26 -9.45 -7.91
C GLY A 65 -2.66 -9.98 -8.20
N SER A 66 -3.43 -9.20 -8.95
CA SER A 66 -4.72 -9.61 -9.52
C SER A 66 -4.47 -10.54 -10.72
N PRO A 67 -5.39 -11.48 -11.04
CA PRO A 67 -5.25 -12.38 -12.20
C PRO A 67 -5.04 -11.67 -13.55
N GLN A 68 -5.48 -10.41 -13.64
CA GLN A 68 -5.30 -9.56 -14.83
C GLN A 68 -4.13 -8.59 -14.73
N SER A 69 -3.44 -8.50 -13.59
CA SER A 69 -2.29 -7.63 -13.40
C SER A 69 -1.00 -8.39 -13.60
N THR A 70 -0.03 -7.74 -14.25
CA THR A 70 1.34 -8.26 -14.33
C THR A 70 2.24 -7.37 -13.51
N VAL A 71 2.73 -7.88 -12.39
CA VAL A 71 3.70 -7.20 -11.54
C VAL A 71 5.09 -7.47 -12.08
N GLU A 72 5.74 -6.45 -12.64
CA GLU A 72 7.11 -6.58 -13.16
C GLU A 72 8.14 -6.37 -12.04
N LYS A 73 7.89 -5.39 -11.18
CA LYS A 73 8.80 -5.06 -10.08
C LYS A 73 8.01 -4.49 -8.91
N VAL A 74 8.33 -4.94 -7.70
CA VAL A 74 7.86 -4.28 -6.48
C VAL A 74 9.05 -3.73 -5.71
N GLU A 75 9.03 -2.44 -5.47
CA GLU A 75 10.00 -1.76 -4.62
C GLU A 75 9.39 -1.61 -3.24
N TRP A 76 10.13 -2.03 -2.22
CA TRP A 76 9.73 -1.95 -0.82
C TRP A 76 10.68 -1.00 -0.11
N GLN A 77 10.13 -0.08 0.68
CA GLN A 77 10.91 0.80 1.55
C GLN A 77 10.34 0.72 2.95
N GLU A 78 11.15 0.31 3.92
CA GLU A 78 10.77 0.40 5.32
C GLU A 78 10.70 1.87 5.72
N ILE A 79 9.59 2.25 6.36
CA ILE A 79 9.37 3.60 6.83
C ILE A 79 9.46 3.55 8.35
N GLU A 80 10.34 4.35 8.92
CA GLU A 80 10.40 4.52 10.37
C GLU A 80 9.05 5.04 10.88
N LYS A 81 8.60 4.49 12.02
CA LYS A 81 7.36 4.93 12.68
C LYS A 81 7.38 6.45 12.77
N ARG A 82 6.30 7.11 12.31
CA ARG A 82 6.22 8.56 12.37
C ARG A 82 6.50 9.01 13.80
N LYS A 83 7.59 9.77 13.99
CA LYS A 83 7.74 10.61 15.18
C LYS A 83 6.61 11.64 15.11
N GLU A 84 5.86 11.74 16.18
CA GLU A 84 4.82 12.74 16.34
C GLU A 84 5.48 14.13 16.24
N GLY A 85 5.36 14.82 15.10
CA GLY A 85 5.88 16.20 14.96
C GLY A 85 6.40 16.65 13.59
N GLU A 86 6.80 15.76 12.67
CA GLU A 86 7.33 16.22 11.37
C GLU A 86 6.26 16.09 10.27
N GLY A 87 5.57 17.21 10.05
CA GLY A 87 4.68 17.39 8.91
C GLY A 87 5.49 17.66 7.65
N GLN A 88 5.44 16.74 6.69
CA GLN A 88 5.53 17.08 5.27
C GLN A 88 4.32 16.47 4.57
N GLY A 89 3.56 17.35 3.93
CA GLY A 89 2.19 17.11 3.52
C GLY A 89 2.05 16.00 2.49
N TYR A 90 1.23 15.01 2.83
CA TYR A 90 0.01 14.67 2.11
C TYR A 90 -1.05 14.40 3.20
N GLY A 91 -2.28 14.85 2.96
CA GLY A 91 -3.35 15.02 3.96
C GLY A 91 -3.45 13.91 5.01
N GLY A 92 -3.61 14.33 6.27
CA GLY A 92 -3.58 13.48 7.43
C GLY A 92 -4.48 12.26 7.33
N ALA A 93 -3.91 11.10 7.60
CA ALA A 93 -4.65 10.03 8.24
C ALA A 93 -4.28 10.07 9.73
N LYS A 94 -5.27 10.43 10.55
CA LYS A 94 -5.21 10.28 11.99
C LYS A 94 -5.26 8.78 12.29
N SER A 95 -4.67 8.40 13.41
CA SER A 95 -5.03 7.23 14.22
C SER A 95 -6.13 6.30 13.66
N ALA A 96 -5.77 5.06 13.30
CA ALA A 96 -6.69 3.94 13.07
C ALA A 96 -7.63 4.02 11.83
N GLU A 97 -7.24 4.74 10.77
CA GLU A 97 -8.06 4.83 9.55
C GLU A 97 -7.78 3.65 8.59
N ALA A 98 -8.86 2.97 8.19
CA ALA A 98 -8.87 1.81 7.31
C ALA A 98 -8.08 2.01 6.01
N PHE A 99 -7.58 0.91 5.43
CA PHE A 99 -6.82 0.94 4.18
C PHE A 99 -7.62 1.62 3.06
N SER A 100 -7.15 2.78 2.62
CA SER A 100 -7.90 3.67 1.75
C SER A 100 -7.35 3.68 0.32
N ILE A 101 -8.24 3.65 -0.68
CA ILE A 101 -7.86 3.82 -2.08
C ILE A 101 -7.92 5.32 -2.39
N THR A 102 -6.76 5.95 -2.51
CA THR A 102 -6.67 7.36 -2.89
C THR A 102 -6.83 7.49 -4.40
N ARG A 103 -7.86 8.21 -4.84
CA ARG A 103 -7.99 8.58 -6.26
C ARG A 103 -6.92 9.63 -6.56
N GLY A 104 -5.98 9.29 -7.44
CA GLY A 104 -5.18 10.32 -8.12
C GLY A 104 -6.17 11.29 -8.78
N ARG A 105 -6.10 12.57 -8.43
CA ARG A 105 -6.94 13.60 -9.06
C ARG A 105 -6.66 13.57 -10.56
N HIS A 106 -7.73 13.42 -11.34
CA HIS A 106 -7.74 13.55 -12.79
C HIS A 106 -7.70 15.02 -13.18
#